data_AF-A0A0C2I888-F1
#
_entry.id   AF-A0A0C2I888-F1
#
_cell.length_a   1.000
_cell.length_b   1.000
_cell.length_c   1.000
_cell.angle_alpha   90.00
_cell.angle_beta   90.00
_cell.angle_gamma   90.00
#
_symmetry.space_group_name_H-M   'P 1'
#
loop_
_entity.id
_entity.type
_entity.pdbx_description
1 polymer ?
#
loop_
_entity_poly.entity_id
_entity_poly.type
_entity_poly.pdbx_seq_one_letter_code
_entity_poly.pdbx_strand_id
1 'polypeptide(L)' 'MNEPFYDYDPASALGDPESIAVFMADAFETGDVAHIAQAMGAVARAKGMADLARELGLPLEQQH' A
#
# COMPACT_ATOMS: atom_id res chain seq x y z
N MET A 1 28.41 -7.72 8.54
CA MET A 1 27.43 -7.08 7.64
C MET A 1 26.22 -6.77 8.50
N ASN A 2 25.88 -5.49 8.66
CA ASN A 2 24.66 -5.08 9.36
C ASN A 2 23.77 -4.46 8.28
N GLU A 3 23.05 -5.30 7.55
CA GLU A 3 22.09 -4.83 6.56
C GLU A 3 20.96 -4.11 7.29
N PRO A 4 20.65 -2.85 6.92
CA PRO A 4 19.51 -2.15 7.50
C PRO A 4 18.24 -2.89 7.06
N PHE A 5 17.48 -3.39 8.03
CA PHE A 5 16.13 -3.85 7.79
C PHE A 5 15.27 -2.63 7.46
N TYR A 6 14.81 -2.55 6.21
CA TYR A 6 13.79 -1.59 5.81
C TYR A 6 12.44 -2.13 6.24
N ASP A 7 11.71 -1.36 7.04
CA ASP A 7 10.31 -1.62 7.35
C ASP A 7 9.51 -1.33 6.07
N TYR A 8 9.18 -2.39 5.33
CA TYR A 8 8.40 -2.26 4.09
C TYR A 8 6.92 -2.17 4.45
N ASP A 9 6.36 -0.97 4.32
CA ASP A 9 4.93 -0.76 4.41
C ASP A 9 4.29 -0.90 3.01
N PRO A 10 3.45 -1.92 2.78
CA PRO A 10 2.83 -2.15 1.48
C PRO A 10 1.87 -1.03 1.08
N ALA A 11 1.33 -0.25 2.03
CA ALA A 11 0.44 0.86 1.73
C ALA A 11 1.17 1.99 0.99
N SER A 12 2.49 2.12 1.19
CA SER A 12 3.33 3.10 0.47
C SER A 12 3.49 2.78 -1.02
N ALA A 13 3.32 1.51 -1.42
CA ALA A 13 3.34 1.09 -2.83
C ALA A 13 1.98 1.20 -3.54
N LEU A 14 0.91 1.55 -2.81
CA LEU A 14 -0.47 1.60 -3.29
C LEU A 14 -0.92 3.05 -3.59
N GLY A 15 -0.04 3.84 -4.21
CA GLY A 15 -0.33 5.23 -4.60
C GLY A 15 -1.27 5.39 -5.78
N ASP A 16 -1.37 4.36 -6.63
CA ASP A 16 -2.12 4.39 -7.87
C ASP A 16 -3.24 3.33 -7.90
N PRO A 17 -4.36 3.62 -8.60
CA PRO A 17 -5.49 2.71 -8.70
C PRO A 17 -5.15 1.39 -9.39
N GLU A 18 -4.16 1.37 -10.28
CA GLU A 18 -3.68 0.14 -10.95
C GLU A 18 -2.97 -0.79 -9.94
N SER A 19 -2.05 -0.26 -9.13
CA SER A 19 -1.37 -1.01 -8.08
C SER A 19 -2.36 -1.60 -7.06
N ILE A 20 -3.40 -0.83 -6.70
CA ILE A 20 -4.49 -1.31 -5.84
C ILE A 20 -5.24 -2.48 -6.48
N ALA A 21 -5.54 -2.41 -7.78
CA ALA A 21 -6.25 -3.47 -8.48
C ALA A 21 -5.44 -4.76 -8.54
N VAL A 22 -4.14 -4.67 -8.86
CA VAL A 22 -3.23 -5.82 -8.89
C VAL A 22 -3.08 -6.45 -7.51
N PHE A 23 -2.86 -5.63 -6.47
CA PHE A 23 -2.71 -6.11 -5.09
C PHE A 23 -3.98 -6.78 -4.55
N MET A 24 -5.15 -6.24 -4.86
CA MET A 24 -6.42 -6.85 -4.49
C MET A 24 -6.68 -8.15 -5.26
N ALA A 25 -6.36 -8.20 -6.56
CA ALA A 25 -6.52 -9.40 -7.37
C ALA A 25 -5.71 -10.56 -6.79
N ASP A 26 -4.42 -10.33 -6.50
CA ASP A 26 -3.54 -11.31 -5.84
C ASP A 26 -4.12 -11.78 -4.50
N ALA A 27 -4.58 -10.84 -3.67
CA ALA A 27 -5.19 -11.18 -2.39
C ALA A 27 -6.45 -12.05 -2.56
N PHE A 28 -7.28 -11.78 -3.57
CA PHE A 28 -8.46 -12.60 -3.88
C PHE A 28 -8.10 -13.99 -4.41
N GLU A 29 -7.00 -14.14 -5.16
CA GLU A 29 -6.52 -15.43 -5.67
C GLU A 29 -6.12 -16.39 -4.55
N THR A 30 -5.73 -15.88 -3.38
CA THR A 30 -5.42 -16.72 -2.21
C THR A 30 -6.65 -17.48 -1.69
N GLY A 31 -7.86 -16.96 -1.91
CA GLY A 31 -9.10 -17.48 -1.33
C GLY A 31 -9.18 -17.37 0.20
N ASP A 32 -8.20 -16.73 0.86
CA ASP A 32 -8.14 -16.59 2.31
C ASP A 32 -8.77 -15.27 2.76
N VAL A 33 -9.86 -15.38 3.52
CA VAL A 33 -10.63 -14.21 3.97
C VAL A 33 -9.81 -13.30 4.87
N ALA A 34 -8.91 -13.85 5.69
CA ALA A 34 -8.09 -13.04 6.57
C ALA A 34 -7.06 -12.23 5.77
N HIS A 35 -6.45 -12.84 4.76
CA HIS A 35 -5.51 -12.20 3.86
C HIS A 35 -6.17 -11.09 3.03
N ILE A 36 -7.36 -11.34 2.49
CA ILE A 36 -8.16 -10.32 1.78
C ILE A 36 -8.47 -9.14 2.71
N ALA A 37 -8.85 -9.40 3.97
CA ALA A 37 -9.12 -8.34 4.94
C ALA A 37 -7.87 -7.53 5.29
N GLN A 38 -6.69 -8.17 5.39
CA GLN A 38 -5.42 -7.49 5.58
C GLN A 38 -5.10 -6.58 4.38
N ALA A 39 -5.26 -7.07 3.16
CA ALA A 39 -5.04 -6.30 1.93
C ALA A 39 -5.99 -5.09 1.84
N MET A 40 -7.26 -5.27 2.19
CA MET A 40 -8.23 -4.18 2.32
C MET A 40 -7.79 -3.11 3.32
N GLY A 41 -7.24 -3.52 4.46
CA GLY A 41 -6.68 -2.61 5.45
C GLY A 41 -5.51 -1.78 4.90
N ALA A 42 -4.61 -2.41 4.15
CA ALA A 42 -3.48 -1.72 3.51
C ALA A 42 -3.96 -0.69 2.47
N VAL A 43 -4.92 -1.05 1.61
CA VAL A 43 -5.52 -0.12 0.62
C VAL A 43 -6.22 1.05 1.30
N ALA A 44 -6.97 0.81 2.39
CA ALA A 44 -7.64 1.88 3.13
C ALA A 44 -6.63 2.87 3.74
N ARG A 45 -5.50 2.38 4.28
CA ARG A 45 -4.42 3.24 4.78
C ARG A 45 -3.73 4.01 3.67
N ALA A 46 -3.43 3.35 2.54
CA ALA A 46 -2.79 3.98 1.39
C ALA A 46 -3.60 5.18 0.90
N LYS A 47 -4.92 5.02 0.76
CA LYS A 47 -5.83 6.10 0.39
C LYS A 47 -5.84 7.25 1.41
N GLY A 48 -5.85 6.93 2.71
CA GLY A 48 -5.76 7.94 3.76
C GLY A 48 -4.43 8.71 3.74
N MET A 49 -3.32 8.02 3.53
CA MET A 49 -2.00 8.65 3.41
C MET A 49 -1.87 9.51 2.15
N ALA A 50 -2.42 9.05 1.02
CA ALA A 50 -2.44 9.83 -0.22
C ALA A 50 -3.26 11.12 -0.08
N ASP A 51 -4.41 11.06 0.60
CA ASP A 51 -5.24 12.25 0.83
C ASP A 51 -4.58 13.22 1.81
N LEU A 52 -3.94 12.70 2.87
CA LEU A 52 -3.11 13.49 3.79
C LEU A 52 -1.92 14.15 3.10
N ALA A 53 -1.19 13.44 2.25
CA ALA A 53 -0.07 14.02 1.49
C ALA A 53 -0.54 15.16 0.57
N ARG A 54 -1.71 14.97 -0.07
CA ARG A 54 -2.36 16.00 -0.89
C ARG A 54 -2.80 17.22 -0.08
N GLU A 55 -3.36 17.03 1.10
CA GLU A 55 -3.75 18.13 2.01
C GLU A 55 -2.53 18.90 2.54
N LEU A 56 -1.44 18.19 2.84
CA LEU A 56 -0.19 18.77 3.34
C LEU A 56 0.69 19.38 2.24
N GLY A 57 0.30 19.26 0.96
CA GLY A 57 1.09 19.72 -0.18
C GLY A 57 2.43 18.98 -0.33
N LEU A 58 2.55 17.80 0.29
CA LEU A 58 3.74 16.97 0.23
C LEU A 58 3.62 16.06 -1.00
N PRO A 59 4.49 16.20 -2.02
CA PRO A 59 4.51 15.24 -3.11
C PRO A 59 4.86 13.87 -2.53
N LEU A 60 4.05 12.86 -2.87
CA LEU A 60 4.33 11.46 -2.56
C LEU A 60 5.60 11.11 -3.34
N GLU A 61 6.76 11.29 -2.72
CA GLU A 61 8.05 11.08 -3.35
C GLU A 61 8.14 9.59 -3.71
N GLN A 62 7.89 9.30 -4.99
CA GLN A 62 8.02 7.99 -5.59
C GLN A 62 9.51 7.63 -5.50
N GLN A 63 9.91 6.94 -4.43
CA GLN A 63 11.27 6.42 -4.33
C GLN A 63 11.44 5.35 -5.41
N HIS A 64 12.24 5.72 -6.41
CA HIS A 64 12.70 4.92 -7.54
C HIS A 64 13.73 3.86 -7.12
#